data_AF-A0A2S9YB39-F1
#
_entry.id   AF-A0A2S9YB39-F1
#
_cell.length_a   1.000
_cell.length_b   1.000
_cell.length_c   1.000
_cell.angle_alpha   90.00
_cell.angle_beta   90.00
_cell.angle_gamma   90.00
#
_symmetry.space_group_name_H-M   'P 1'
#
loop_
_entity.id
_entity.type
_entity.pdbx_description
1 polymer ?
#
loop_
_entity_poly.entity_id
_entity_poly.type
_entity_poly.pdbx_seq_one_letter_code
_entity_poly.pdbx_strand_id
1 'polypeptide(L)'
;MPNPRRLARVAPLTLAVALSACGNNCDGRELSDNGQYWVQPDLYDLLGDESRRVLVGTEFVLSVMNVAVEGEIDEDQGGILCVGQDGSGVVAEPEPFEFLVSAAGEGAVELIEPSVACPANTDVLAELGPDRYAIIGVDPADVTARWIPEADAWVQIDWTDPGPAGAFPDEFGAPLDELLVTVGRPFGAAPVLTQPALGERVEVRYSSAQVIADPELATVAEDDEDHVPLVPEGLELEPTVEIAGYEFQLPPVRSVAVEEITQLELVAAYRREDDREREWGTPQHVVAIARDAEGRRVLGPEVEWTLTRGHLSLMPTGERLSVGDVCSARPKRPRSDSATIEARVGEVVASVELEWTALPDDRREYGNAACEEAGCNCSVSSGPRDSVLAVFGLLGIGGWLRRGYRRRHILI
;
A
#
# COMPACT_ATOMS: atom_id res chain seq x y z
N MET A 1 -41.17 -28.43 26.58
CA MET A 1 -41.01 -27.30 25.65
C MET A 1 -39.53 -26.95 25.63
N PRO A 2 -38.81 -27.18 24.51
CA PRO A 2 -37.39 -26.89 24.43
C PRO A 2 -37.14 -25.40 24.16
N ASN A 3 -36.10 -24.86 24.80
CA ASN A 3 -35.65 -23.48 24.73
C ASN A 3 -35.23 -23.11 23.29
N PRO A 4 -35.62 -21.93 22.76
CA PRO A 4 -35.09 -21.46 21.49
C PRO A 4 -33.61 -21.11 21.67
N ARG A 5 -32.73 -21.87 21.01
CA ARG A 5 -31.32 -21.53 20.86
C ARG A 5 -31.26 -20.15 20.21
N ARG A 6 -30.74 -19.16 20.95
CA ARG A 6 -30.24 -17.92 20.35
C ARG A 6 -29.11 -18.32 19.42
N LEU A 7 -29.33 -18.21 18.11
CA LEU A 7 -28.25 -18.08 17.15
C LEU A 7 -27.53 -16.79 17.52
N ALA A 8 -26.40 -16.92 18.21
CA ALA A 8 -25.44 -15.83 18.29
C ALA A 8 -25.04 -15.52 16.85
N ARG A 9 -25.24 -14.27 16.43
CA ARG A 9 -24.64 -13.76 15.21
C ARG A 9 -23.13 -13.74 15.50
N VAL A 10 -22.42 -14.73 14.98
CA VAL A 10 -20.96 -14.71 14.91
C VAL A 10 -20.62 -13.57 13.95
N ALA A 11 -19.90 -12.56 14.44
CA ALA A 11 -19.35 -11.53 13.56
C ALA A 11 -18.19 -12.18 12.78
N PRO A 12 -18.10 -12.00 11.45
CA PRO A 12 -16.95 -12.47 10.70
C PRO A 12 -15.72 -11.71 11.20
N LEU A 13 -14.64 -12.44 11.43
CA LEU A 13 -13.38 -11.87 11.86
C LEU A 13 -12.58 -11.39 10.67
N THR A 14 -12.05 -10.18 10.82
CA THR A 14 -11.04 -9.59 9.96
C THR A 14 -9.68 -10.16 10.35
N LEU A 15 -9.14 -11.10 9.57
CA LEU A 15 -7.68 -11.19 9.49
C LEU A 15 -7.23 -9.83 8.95
N ALA A 16 -6.44 -9.07 9.70
CA ALA A 16 -5.84 -7.87 9.15
C ALA A 16 -4.73 -8.30 8.19
N VAL A 17 -5.09 -8.77 6.98
CA VAL A 17 -4.23 -8.52 5.83
C VAL A 17 -4.30 -7.02 5.67
N ALA A 18 -3.31 -6.34 6.24
CA ALA A 18 -3.11 -4.94 5.96
C ALA A 18 -2.78 -4.87 4.47
N LEU A 19 -3.80 -4.67 3.63
CA LEU A 19 -3.60 -3.98 2.38
C LEU A 19 -3.36 -2.55 2.79
N SER A 20 -2.12 -2.28 3.17
CA SER A 20 -1.71 -1.01 3.69
C SER A 20 -1.74 -0.02 2.52
N ALA A 21 -2.50 1.05 2.70
CA ALA A 21 -2.60 2.12 1.73
C ALA A 21 -1.20 2.65 1.44
N CYS A 22 -0.84 2.77 0.16
CA CYS A 22 0.12 3.77 -0.26
C CYS A 22 -0.29 5.10 0.40
N GLY A 23 0.58 5.64 1.26
CA GLY A 23 0.44 7.04 1.65
C GLY A 23 0.50 7.94 0.43
N ASN A 24 0.26 9.25 0.60
CA ASN A 24 0.28 10.29 -0.45
C ASN A 24 1.61 10.42 -1.25
N ASN A 25 2.53 9.46 -1.17
CA ASN A 25 3.89 9.49 -1.69
C ASN A 25 4.20 8.39 -2.72
N CYS A 26 3.24 7.53 -3.08
CA CYS A 26 3.40 6.70 -4.27
C CYS A 26 3.23 7.64 -5.48
N ASP A 27 4.32 7.88 -6.23
CA ASP A 27 4.35 8.74 -7.42
C ASP A 27 3.61 8.07 -8.61
N GLY A 28 2.46 7.44 -8.34
CA GLY A 28 1.57 6.75 -9.28
C GLY A 28 0.78 7.71 -10.15
N ARG A 29 1.43 8.77 -10.64
CA ARG A 29 0.82 9.70 -11.58
C ARG A 29 0.82 9.07 -12.95
N GLU A 30 -0.37 8.90 -13.51
CA GLU A 30 -0.56 8.48 -14.87
C GLU A 30 -0.90 9.68 -15.77
N LEU A 31 -0.60 9.56 -17.06
CA LEU A 31 -1.15 10.46 -18.04
C LEU A 31 -2.59 10.05 -18.37
N SER A 32 -3.46 11.02 -18.58
CA SER A 32 -4.75 10.81 -19.25
C SER A 32 -4.56 10.28 -20.69
N ASP A 33 -5.62 9.78 -21.32
CA ASP A 33 -5.58 9.13 -22.64
C ASP A 33 -4.95 10.02 -23.73
N ASN A 34 -5.26 11.32 -23.74
CA ASN A 34 -4.68 12.28 -24.68
C ASN A 34 -3.42 12.98 -24.13
N GLY A 35 -2.93 12.58 -22.95
CA GLY A 35 -1.74 13.16 -22.32
C GLY A 35 -1.89 14.62 -21.92
N GLN A 36 -3.12 15.07 -21.67
CA GLN A 36 -3.41 16.45 -21.27
C GLN A 36 -3.27 16.67 -19.77
N TYR A 37 -3.52 15.63 -18.98
CA TYR A 37 -3.54 15.69 -17.53
C TYR A 37 -2.63 14.63 -16.92
N TRP A 38 -1.92 15.02 -15.86
CA TRP A 38 -1.40 14.09 -14.88
C TRP A 38 -2.52 13.79 -13.89
N VAL A 39 -2.94 12.54 -13.85
CA VAL A 39 -3.96 12.04 -12.93
C VAL A 39 -3.31 11.10 -11.92
N GLN A 40 -3.82 11.13 -10.70
CA GLN A 40 -3.47 10.18 -9.66
C GLN A 40 -4.75 9.41 -9.34
N PRO A 41 -4.93 8.21 -9.93
CA PRO A 41 -5.92 7.29 -9.42
C PRO A 41 -5.45 6.87 -8.03
N ASP A 42 -6.31 6.97 -7.01
CA ASP A 42 -6.02 6.49 -5.65
C ASP A 42 -6.02 4.96 -5.67
N LEU A 43 -5.00 4.37 -6.29
CA LEU A 43 -4.77 2.95 -6.38
C LEU A 43 -4.18 2.46 -5.06
N TYR A 44 -4.73 1.35 -4.57
CA TYR A 44 -4.27 0.66 -3.36
C TYR A 44 -3.60 -0.67 -3.69
N ASP A 45 -3.60 -1.08 -4.96
CA ASP A 45 -2.87 -2.27 -5.39
C ASP A 45 -1.37 -1.94 -5.42
N LEU A 46 -0.67 -2.50 -4.44
CA LEU A 46 0.78 -2.41 -4.31
C LEU A 46 1.54 -2.89 -5.57
N LEU A 47 0.90 -3.55 -6.52
CA LEU A 47 1.59 -4.16 -7.66
C LEU A 47 0.86 -3.88 -8.98
N GLY A 48 -0.22 -3.09 -8.94
CA GLY A 48 -1.11 -2.90 -10.08
C GLY A 48 -0.79 -1.69 -10.96
N ASP A 49 0.15 -0.83 -10.58
CA ASP A 49 0.43 0.42 -11.30
C ASP A 49 0.56 0.19 -12.81
N GLU A 50 -0.13 1.04 -13.59
CA GLU A 50 -0.14 1.13 -15.06
C GLU A 50 -1.01 0.13 -15.84
N SER A 51 -1.65 -0.87 -15.22
CA SER A 51 -2.40 -1.89 -15.99
C SER A 51 -3.68 -1.33 -16.65
N ARG A 52 -4.28 -0.28 -16.05
CA ARG A 52 -5.62 0.27 -16.36
C ARG A 52 -6.72 -0.80 -16.40
N ARG A 53 -6.43 -2.02 -15.93
CA ARG A 53 -7.35 -3.16 -15.85
C ARG A 53 -7.76 -3.26 -14.40
N VAL A 54 -9.03 -3.09 -14.12
CA VAL A 54 -9.52 -2.93 -12.75
C VAL A 54 -10.52 -4.01 -12.44
N LEU A 55 -10.39 -4.66 -11.29
CA LEU A 55 -11.36 -5.67 -10.84
C LEU A 55 -12.78 -5.06 -10.77
N VAL A 56 -13.80 -5.82 -11.16
CA VAL A 56 -15.19 -5.37 -10.99
C VAL A 56 -15.57 -5.38 -9.52
N GLY A 57 -16.39 -4.39 -9.11
CA GLY A 57 -16.86 -4.21 -7.74
C GLY A 57 -15.98 -3.26 -6.93
N THR A 58 -14.99 -2.65 -7.56
CA THR A 58 -13.90 -1.87 -6.97
C THR A 58 -14.18 -0.36 -7.03
N GLU A 59 -13.99 0.37 -5.91
CA GLU A 59 -14.18 1.83 -5.82
C GLU A 59 -12.85 2.60 -5.71
N PHE A 60 -12.79 3.77 -6.34
CA PHE A 60 -11.60 4.62 -6.33
C PHE A 60 -11.95 6.09 -6.44
N VAL A 61 -10.98 6.93 -6.09
CA VAL A 61 -10.99 8.36 -6.37
C VAL A 61 -9.98 8.64 -7.47
N LEU A 62 -10.28 9.61 -8.33
CA LEU A 62 -9.33 10.12 -9.33
C LEU A 62 -9.00 11.58 -9.03
N SER A 63 -7.76 11.84 -8.64
CA SER A 63 -7.28 13.21 -8.44
C SER A 63 -6.63 13.72 -9.74
N VAL A 64 -7.02 14.90 -10.22
CA VAL A 64 -6.29 15.56 -11.31
C VAL A 64 -5.19 16.41 -10.68
N MET A 65 -3.94 16.01 -10.90
CA MET A 65 -2.78 16.57 -10.18
C MET A 65 -2.21 17.81 -10.87
N ASN A 66 -2.03 17.73 -12.20
CA ASN A 66 -1.57 18.88 -12.99
C ASN A 66 -1.96 18.72 -14.47
N VAL A 67 -1.86 19.81 -15.25
CA VAL A 67 -1.88 19.74 -16.71
C VAL A 67 -0.49 19.28 -17.16
N ALA A 68 -0.47 18.33 -18.09
CA ALA A 68 0.76 17.74 -18.62
C ALA A 68 1.34 18.54 -19.80
N VAL A 69 0.55 19.43 -20.41
CA VAL A 69 0.99 20.32 -21.48
C VAL A 69 1.50 21.66 -20.95
N GLU A 70 2.42 22.29 -21.68
CA GLU A 70 2.97 23.60 -21.31
C GLU A 70 1.89 24.69 -21.32
N GLY A 71 1.63 25.29 -20.16
CA GLY A 71 0.70 26.41 -19.97
C GLY A 71 0.73 26.91 -18.52
N GLU A 72 0.48 28.21 -18.30
CA GLU A 72 0.32 28.73 -16.94
C GLU A 72 -1.11 28.44 -16.46
N ILE A 73 -1.26 27.57 -15.46
CA ILE A 73 -2.50 27.45 -14.70
C ILE A 73 -2.42 28.41 -13.51
N ASP A 74 -3.41 29.29 -13.35
CA ASP A 74 -3.53 30.10 -12.14
C ASP A 74 -4.06 29.23 -10.99
N GLU A 75 -3.15 28.75 -10.13
CA GLU A 75 -3.46 27.96 -8.93
C GLU A 75 -4.29 28.75 -7.91
N ASP A 76 -4.12 30.08 -7.84
CA ASP A 76 -4.78 30.96 -6.85
C ASP A 76 -6.29 31.14 -7.12
N GLN A 77 -6.77 30.71 -8.29
CA GLN A 77 -8.16 30.90 -8.74
C GLN A 77 -8.94 29.59 -8.95
N GLY A 78 -8.49 28.50 -8.33
CA GLY A 78 -9.15 27.19 -8.37
C GLY A 78 -8.45 26.19 -9.29
N GLY A 79 -7.57 26.66 -10.18
CA GLY A 79 -6.63 25.83 -10.94
C GLY A 79 -7.27 24.60 -11.60
N ILE A 80 -6.60 23.46 -11.43
CA ILE A 80 -7.02 22.16 -11.99
C ILE A 80 -8.18 21.49 -11.26
N LEU A 81 -8.53 21.97 -10.06
CA LEU A 81 -9.66 21.46 -9.27
C LEU A 81 -11.02 21.73 -9.96
N CYS A 82 -11.01 22.50 -11.04
CA CYS A 82 -12.17 22.84 -11.85
C CYS A 82 -12.45 21.84 -12.99
N VAL A 83 -11.56 20.89 -13.25
CA VAL A 83 -11.77 19.84 -14.26
C VAL A 83 -12.95 18.97 -13.82
N GLY A 84 -14.01 18.96 -14.61
CA GLY A 84 -15.17 18.12 -14.35
C GLY A 84 -14.79 16.66 -14.53
N GLN A 85 -15.31 15.80 -13.66
CA GLN A 85 -15.14 14.36 -13.78
C GLN A 85 -16.53 13.71 -13.86
N ASP A 86 -16.69 12.71 -14.72
CA ASP A 86 -17.92 11.92 -14.82
C ASP A 86 -17.57 10.48 -15.21
N GLY A 87 -18.28 9.50 -14.65
CA GLY A 87 -18.09 8.09 -14.97
C GLY A 87 -18.77 7.69 -16.28
N SER A 88 -18.09 6.95 -17.15
CA SER A 88 -18.67 6.43 -18.39
C SER A 88 -18.39 4.94 -18.62
N GLY A 89 -19.22 4.31 -19.46
CA GLY A 89 -19.11 2.88 -19.80
C GLY A 89 -19.38 2.00 -18.59
N VAL A 90 -18.39 1.21 -18.16
CA VAL A 90 -18.48 0.39 -16.94
C VAL A 90 -18.19 1.14 -15.64
N VAL A 91 -17.69 2.39 -15.74
CA VAL A 91 -17.42 3.24 -14.57
C VAL A 91 -18.67 4.01 -14.20
N ALA A 92 -19.12 3.85 -12.95
CA ALA A 92 -20.21 4.62 -12.36
C ALA A 92 -19.64 5.61 -11.33
N GLU A 93 -20.32 6.74 -11.13
CA GLU A 93 -19.99 7.72 -10.08
C GLU A 93 -21.11 7.70 -9.01
N PRO A 94 -21.03 6.80 -8.00
CA PRO A 94 -22.04 6.74 -6.93
C PRO A 94 -22.12 8.01 -6.08
N GLU A 95 -20.99 8.65 -5.82
CA GLU A 95 -20.86 9.92 -5.11
C GLU A 95 -19.87 10.82 -5.86
N PRO A 96 -19.95 12.16 -5.74
CA PRO A 96 -19.05 13.06 -6.45
C PRO A 96 -17.58 12.71 -6.21
N PHE A 97 -16.82 12.50 -7.29
CA PHE A 97 -15.40 12.10 -7.31
C PHE A 97 -15.10 10.69 -6.78
N GLU A 98 -16.12 9.90 -6.44
CA GLU A 98 -16.00 8.49 -6.09
C GLU A 98 -16.51 7.64 -7.25
N PHE A 99 -15.66 6.78 -7.79
CA PHE A 99 -15.94 5.96 -8.96
C PHE A 99 -16.00 4.49 -8.60
N LEU A 100 -16.94 3.75 -9.19
CA LEU A 100 -17.13 2.31 -9.04
C LEU A 100 -17.00 1.62 -10.40
N VAL A 101 -16.16 0.58 -10.48
CA VAL A 101 -16.12 -0.32 -11.65
C VAL A 101 -17.25 -1.33 -11.54
N SER A 102 -18.37 -1.04 -12.20
CA SER A 102 -19.64 -1.74 -11.97
C SER A 102 -19.81 -3.03 -12.77
N ALA A 103 -19.05 -3.21 -13.85
CA ALA A 103 -19.15 -4.37 -14.75
C ALA A 103 -17.85 -4.60 -15.54
N ALA A 104 -17.72 -5.78 -16.15
CA ALA A 104 -16.59 -6.08 -17.03
C ALA A 104 -16.74 -5.37 -18.39
N GLY A 105 -15.63 -4.88 -18.94
CA GLY A 105 -15.59 -4.17 -20.22
C GLY A 105 -14.95 -2.79 -20.13
N GLU A 106 -15.04 -2.02 -21.22
CA GLU A 106 -14.45 -0.68 -21.31
C GLU A 106 -15.27 0.36 -20.56
N GLY A 107 -14.57 1.24 -19.84
CA GLY A 107 -15.13 2.42 -19.19
C GLY A 107 -14.09 3.51 -19.06
N ALA A 108 -14.48 4.66 -18.55
CA ALA A 108 -13.55 5.75 -18.31
C ALA A 108 -14.04 6.69 -17.21
N VAL A 109 -13.11 7.44 -16.64
CA VAL A 109 -13.44 8.72 -16.03
C VAL A 109 -13.25 9.78 -17.11
N GLU A 110 -14.35 10.39 -17.54
CA GLU A 110 -14.35 11.49 -18.49
C GLU A 110 -13.85 12.76 -17.80
N LEU A 111 -12.86 13.42 -18.39
CA LEU A 111 -12.28 14.68 -17.93
C LEU A 111 -12.86 15.79 -18.79
N ILE A 112 -13.93 16.41 -18.29
CA ILE A 112 -14.79 17.32 -19.04
C ILE A 112 -14.37 18.78 -18.80
N GLU A 113 -14.67 19.64 -19.77
CA GLU A 113 -14.54 21.09 -19.67
C GLU A 113 -15.02 21.65 -18.31
N PRO A 114 -14.39 22.73 -17.82
CA PRO A 114 -14.56 23.20 -16.45
C PRO A 114 -16.02 23.53 -16.12
N SER A 115 -16.42 23.21 -14.89
CA SER A 115 -17.77 23.52 -14.43
C SER A 115 -18.03 25.03 -14.51
N VAL A 116 -19.29 25.42 -14.78
CA VAL A 116 -19.74 26.83 -14.88
C VAL A 116 -19.41 27.66 -13.62
N ALA A 117 -19.05 27.01 -12.51
CA ALA A 117 -18.64 27.64 -11.26
C ALA A 117 -17.16 28.11 -11.22
N CYS A 118 -16.36 27.86 -12.26
CA CYS A 118 -14.95 28.26 -12.33
C CYS A 118 -14.66 29.19 -13.54
N PRO A 119 -14.90 30.51 -13.43
CA PRO A 119 -14.71 31.43 -14.56
C PRO A 119 -13.25 31.74 -14.91
N ALA A 120 -12.32 31.57 -13.98
CA ALA A 120 -10.89 31.76 -14.20
C ALA A 120 -10.25 30.43 -14.65
N ASN A 121 -9.37 30.46 -15.67
CA ASN A 121 -8.82 29.29 -16.38
C ASN A 121 -9.73 28.66 -17.46
N THR A 122 -10.86 29.31 -17.81
CA THR A 122 -11.75 28.82 -18.89
C THR A 122 -11.09 28.85 -20.26
N ASP A 123 -10.13 29.73 -20.52
CA ASP A 123 -9.42 29.83 -21.80
C ASP A 123 -8.45 28.67 -22.01
N VAL A 124 -7.54 28.41 -21.06
CA VAL A 124 -6.59 27.29 -21.16
C VAL A 124 -7.31 25.95 -21.17
N LEU A 125 -8.28 25.74 -20.27
CA LEU A 125 -9.00 24.47 -20.18
C LEU A 125 -9.96 24.27 -21.37
N ALA A 126 -10.55 25.33 -21.95
CA ALA A 126 -11.35 25.21 -23.17
C ALA A 126 -10.50 24.90 -24.41
N GLU A 127 -9.22 25.26 -24.41
CA GLU A 127 -8.30 24.91 -25.51
C GLU A 127 -7.87 23.44 -25.49
N LEU A 128 -7.80 22.81 -24.31
CA LEU A 128 -7.49 21.37 -24.18
C LEU A 128 -8.62 20.49 -24.73
N GLY A 129 -9.88 20.90 -24.51
CA GLY A 129 -11.04 20.09 -24.87
C GLY A 129 -11.23 18.88 -23.94
N PRO A 130 -12.16 17.96 -24.27
CA PRO A 130 -12.42 16.79 -23.45
C PRO A 130 -11.27 15.77 -23.53
N ASP A 131 -10.95 15.18 -22.38
CA ASP A 131 -10.05 14.03 -22.25
C ASP A 131 -10.73 12.94 -21.42
N ARG A 132 -10.04 11.82 -21.20
CA ARG A 132 -10.51 10.77 -20.32
C ARG A 132 -9.36 9.96 -19.74
N TYR A 133 -9.64 9.21 -18.70
CA TYR A 133 -8.78 8.16 -18.18
C TYR A 133 -9.49 6.82 -18.38
N ALA A 134 -9.13 6.11 -19.46
CA ALA A 134 -9.78 4.85 -19.82
C ALA A 134 -9.32 3.69 -18.94
N ILE A 135 -10.28 2.84 -18.56
CA ILE A 135 -10.05 1.62 -17.81
C ILE A 135 -10.79 0.43 -18.45
N ILE A 136 -10.38 -0.77 -18.09
CA ILE A 136 -11.04 -2.02 -18.46
C ILE A 136 -11.45 -2.74 -17.18
N GLY A 137 -12.76 -2.82 -16.92
CA GLY A 137 -13.31 -3.68 -15.88
C GLY A 137 -13.06 -5.15 -16.18
N VAL A 138 -12.53 -5.90 -15.22
CA VAL A 138 -12.22 -7.34 -15.34
C VAL A 138 -13.11 -8.15 -14.41
N ASP A 139 -13.81 -9.12 -14.99
CA ASP A 139 -14.64 -10.05 -14.23
C ASP A 139 -13.75 -10.87 -13.28
N PRO A 140 -14.04 -10.94 -11.97
CA PRO A 140 -13.28 -11.72 -11.00
C PRO A 140 -13.18 -13.21 -11.36
N ALA A 141 -14.14 -13.76 -12.11
CA ALA A 141 -14.08 -15.13 -12.60
C ALA A 141 -12.94 -15.35 -13.61
N ASP A 142 -12.43 -14.29 -14.24
CA ASP A 142 -11.30 -14.31 -15.18
C ASP A 142 -9.95 -14.01 -14.49
N VAL A 143 -9.96 -13.81 -13.17
CA VAL A 143 -8.79 -13.39 -12.39
C VAL A 143 -8.26 -14.53 -11.55
N THR A 144 -6.94 -14.65 -11.49
CA THR A 144 -6.25 -15.48 -10.50
C THR A 144 -5.45 -14.62 -9.56
N ALA A 145 -5.58 -14.89 -8.26
CA ALA A 145 -4.74 -14.31 -7.22
C ALA A 145 -3.51 -15.19 -7.00
N ARG A 146 -2.35 -14.57 -6.97
CA ARG A 146 -1.14 -15.10 -6.35
C ARG A 146 -0.77 -14.22 -5.17
N TRP A 147 0.00 -14.72 -4.22
CA TRP A 147 0.27 -14.00 -2.98
C TRP A 147 1.77 -13.81 -2.84
N ILE A 148 2.20 -12.58 -2.56
CA ILE A 148 3.60 -12.28 -2.30
C ILE A 148 3.74 -11.68 -0.89
N PRO A 149 4.94 -11.69 -0.30
CA PRO A 149 5.19 -11.02 0.98
C PRO A 149 4.87 -9.53 0.89
N GLU A 150 4.15 -8.98 1.88
CA GLU A 150 3.76 -7.55 1.87
C GLU A 150 5.00 -6.62 1.82
N ALA A 151 6.06 -6.98 2.55
CA ALA A 151 7.32 -6.22 2.54
C ALA A 151 7.93 -6.08 1.13
N ASP A 152 7.80 -7.11 0.28
CA ASP A 152 8.31 -7.09 -1.09
C ASP A 152 7.42 -6.25 -2.00
N ALA A 153 6.10 -6.32 -1.77
CA ALA A 153 5.12 -5.53 -2.50
C ALA A 153 5.41 -4.03 -2.31
N TRP A 154 5.64 -3.60 -1.06
CA TRP A 154 6.02 -2.23 -0.74
C TRP A 154 7.24 -1.74 -1.50
N VAL A 155 8.31 -2.55 -1.55
CA VAL A 155 9.53 -2.18 -2.27
C VAL A 155 9.29 -2.05 -3.77
N GLN A 156 8.41 -2.87 -4.34
CA GLN A 156 8.07 -2.81 -5.76
C GLN A 156 7.29 -1.55 -6.15
N ILE A 157 6.42 -1.03 -5.27
CA ILE A 157 5.69 0.24 -5.54
C ILE A 157 6.58 1.45 -5.42
N ASP A 158 7.48 1.44 -4.43
CA ASP A 158 8.26 2.61 -4.02
C ASP A 158 9.32 3.01 -5.09
N TRP A 159 9.15 2.52 -6.33
CA TRP A 159 9.93 2.77 -7.52
C TRP A 159 11.42 2.64 -7.23
N THR A 160 11.78 1.45 -6.75
CA THR A 160 13.14 1.16 -6.30
C THR A 160 13.92 0.26 -7.26
N ASP A 161 15.25 0.33 -7.13
CA ASP A 161 16.24 -0.47 -7.83
C ASP A 161 17.13 -1.21 -6.81
N PRO A 162 17.78 -2.32 -7.22
CA PRO A 162 18.68 -3.10 -6.34
C PRO A 162 20.01 -2.38 -6.04
N GLY A 163 20.24 -1.21 -6.64
CA GLY A 163 21.45 -0.41 -6.48
C GLY A 163 22.73 -1.20 -6.84
N PRO A 164 23.76 -1.21 -5.97
CA PRO A 164 25.03 -1.88 -6.24
C PRO A 164 24.93 -3.39 -6.53
N ALA A 165 23.88 -4.06 -6.02
CA ALA A 165 23.69 -5.49 -6.23
C ALA A 165 23.34 -5.84 -7.69
N GLY A 166 22.79 -4.88 -8.44
CA GLY A 166 22.44 -5.02 -9.87
C GLY A 166 21.17 -5.83 -10.16
N ALA A 167 20.73 -6.70 -9.24
CA ALA A 167 19.45 -7.41 -9.31
C ALA A 167 18.93 -7.72 -7.90
N PHE A 168 17.60 -7.77 -7.75
CA PHE A 168 16.99 -8.37 -6.56
C PHE A 168 17.12 -9.91 -6.63
N PRO A 169 17.11 -10.63 -5.49
CA PRO A 169 17.05 -12.08 -5.48
C PRO A 169 15.82 -12.60 -6.25
N ASP A 170 15.92 -13.76 -6.91
CA ASP A 170 14.84 -14.33 -7.73
C ASP A 170 13.53 -14.56 -6.96
N GLU A 171 13.62 -14.79 -5.65
CA GLU A 171 12.45 -15.00 -4.79
C GLU A 171 11.83 -13.71 -4.26
N PHE A 172 12.48 -12.56 -4.47
CA PHE A 172 11.96 -11.26 -4.09
C PHE A 172 10.78 -10.90 -4.97
N GLY A 173 9.60 -10.77 -4.37
CA GLY A 173 8.35 -10.59 -5.11
C GLY A 173 7.81 -11.86 -5.78
N ALA A 174 8.39 -13.03 -5.50
CA ALA A 174 7.88 -14.28 -6.04
C ALA A 174 6.60 -14.73 -5.31
N PRO A 175 5.63 -15.32 -6.04
CA PRO A 175 4.46 -15.96 -5.44
C PRO A 175 4.81 -17.02 -4.39
N LEU A 176 4.00 -17.08 -3.35
CA LEU A 176 4.09 -18.03 -2.26
C LEU A 176 3.15 -19.21 -2.51
N ASP A 177 3.69 -20.43 -2.44
CA ASP A 177 2.92 -21.67 -2.51
C ASP A 177 2.35 -22.07 -1.13
N GLU A 178 2.95 -21.58 -0.04
CA GLU A 178 2.58 -21.80 1.36
C GLU A 178 2.93 -20.52 2.15
N LEU A 179 2.09 -20.14 3.12
CA LEU A 179 2.31 -19.04 4.04
C LEU A 179 2.82 -19.60 5.38
N LEU A 180 4.14 -19.74 5.51
CA LEU A 180 4.78 -20.04 6.80
C LEU A 180 4.83 -18.78 7.64
N VAL A 181 4.16 -18.75 8.78
CA VAL A 181 3.98 -17.54 9.59
C VAL A 181 4.50 -17.76 11.01
N THR A 182 5.18 -16.76 11.58
CA THR A 182 5.77 -16.88 12.91
C THR A 182 4.68 -16.87 14.00
N VAL A 183 4.73 -17.83 14.92
CA VAL A 183 3.80 -17.90 16.06
C VAL A 183 3.85 -16.62 16.90
N GLY A 184 2.67 -16.15 17.32
CA GLY A 184 2.51 -15.02 18.23
C GLY A 184 2.77 -13.67 17.57
N ARG A 185 2.83 -13.60 16.25
CA ARG A 185 3.12 -12.37 15.49
C ARG A 185 2.09 -12.12 14.38
N PRO A 186 1.86 -10.86 14.00
CA PRO A 186 1.17 -10.56 12.76
C PRO A 186 2.04 -10.89 11.55
N PHE A 187 1.39 -11.10 10.41
CA PHE A 187 2.06 -11.28 9.12
C PHE A 187 1.27 -10.54 8.04
N GLY A 188 1.95 -10.24 6.92
CA GLY A 188 1.35 -9.56 5.78
C GLY A 188 1.65 -10.29 4.48
N ALA A 189 0.64 -10.39 3.61
CA ALA A 189 0.78 -10.87 2.24
C ALA A 189 -0.07 -9.99 1.31
N ALA A 190 0.48 -9.65 0.15
CA ALA A 190 -0.19 -8.84 -0.86
C ALA A 190 -0.68 -9.73 -2.02
N PRO A 191 -1.91 -9.52 -2.52
CA PRO A 191 -2.39 -10.19 -3.71
C PRO A 191 -1.71 -9.60 -4.95
N VAL A 192 -1.32 -10.47 -5.88
CA VAL A 192 -1.00 -10.18 -7.27
C VAL A 192 -2.12 -10.76 -8.10
N LEU A 193 -3.04 -9.91 -8.54
CA LEU A 193 -4.14 -10.33 -9.39
C LEU A 193 -3.70 -10.28 -10.86
N THR A 194 -4.01 -11.34 -11.59
CA THR A 194 -3.68 -11.47 -13.02
C THR A 194 -4.84 -12.04 -13.79
N GLN A 195 -4.98 -11.63 -15.06
CA GLN A 195 -5.91 -12.20 -16.02
C GLN A 195 -5.15 -13.23 -16.87
N PRO A 196 -5.19 -14.55 -16.56
CA PRO A 196 -4.26 -15.52 -17.16
C PRO A 196 -4.36 -15.65 -18.67
N ALA A 197 -5.56 -15.42 -19.21
CA ALA A 197 -5.81 -15.47 -20.64
C ALA A 197 -4.99 -14.42 -21.43
N LEU A 198 -4.62 -13.31 -20.78
CA LEU A 198 -3.87 -12.22 -21.38
C LEU A 198 -2.45 -12.10 -20.80
N GLY A 199 -2.20 -12.67 -19.61
CA GLY A 199 -0.94 -12.47 -18.88
C GLY A 199 -0.80 -11.06 -18.30
N GLU A 200 -1.89 -10.31 -18.24
CA GLU A 200 -1.93 -8.92 -17.77
C GLU A 200 -2.25 -8.88 -16.26
N ARG A 201 -1.70 -7.87 -15.58
CA ARG A 201 -2.08 -7.56 -14.19
C ARG A 201 -3.49 -6.97 -14.14
N VAL A 202 -4.13 -7.12 -12.98
CA VAL A 202 -5.45 -6.54 -12.69
C VAL A 202 -5.33 -5.80 -11.37
N GLU A 203 -5.64 -4.51 -11.39
CA GLU A 203 -5.65 -3.65 -10.21
C GLU A 203 -6.86 -3.91 -9.32
N VAL A 204 -6.62 -3.88 -8.01
CA VAL A 204 -7.64 -3.64 -7.00
C VAL A 204 -7.51 -2.21 -6.47
N ARG A 205 -8.56 -1.42 -6.62
CA ARG A 205 -8.68 -0.07 -6.05
C ARG A 205 -9.62 -0.11 -4.84
N TYR A 206 -9.12 0.00 -3.61
CA TYR A 206 -10.02 0.21 -2.47
C TYR A 206 -9.31 0.65 -1.18
N SER A 207 -10.00 1.55 -0.48
CA SER A 207 -9.69 2.08 0.85
C SER A 207 -9.94 1.12 2.03
N SER A 208 -10.44 -0.11 1.81
CA SER A 208 -10.49 -1.16 2.83
C SER A 208 -10.77 -2.54 2.22
N ALA A 209 -9.81 -3.46 2.29
CA ALA A 209 -10.11 -4.88 2.15
C ALA A 209 -10.59 -5.46 3.48
N GLN A 210 -11.65 -6.26 3.43
CA GLN A 210 -12.11 -7.03 4.57
C GLN A 210 -11.74 -8.49 4.33
N VAL A 211 -10.79 -9.02 5.10
CA VAL A 211 -10.56 -10.47 5.04
C VAL A 211 -11.69 -11.16 5.77
N ILE A 212 -12.40 -12.03 5.08
CA ILE A 212 -13.32 -12.98 5.70
C ILE A 212 -12.48 -14.19 6.10
N ALA A 213 -11.95 -14.16 7.32
CA ALA A 213 -11.22 -15.30 7.84
C ALA A 213 -12.18 -16.39 8.36
N ASP A 214 -11.74 -17.65 8.25
CA ASP A 214 -12.35 -18.82 8.87
C ASP A 214 -12.73 -18.55 10.34
N PRO A 215 -13.89 -19.03 10.84
CA PRO A 215 -14.29 -18.90 12.24
C PRO A 215 -13.25 -19.38 13.28
N GLU A 216 -12.28 -20.22 12.94
CA GLU A 216 -11.20 -20.60 13.86
C GLU A 216 -10.14 -19.50 14.04
N LEU A 217 -9.85 -18.71 13.00
CA LEU A 217 -9.11 -17.44 13.14
C LEU A 217 -9.96 -16.43 13.93
N ALA A 218 -11.29 -16.53 13.85
CA ALA A 218 -12.22 -15.59 14.48
C ALA A 218 -12.18 -15.57 16.01
N THR A 219 -11.81 -16.68 16.61
CA THR A 219 -11.73 -16.80 18.07
C THR A 219 -10.52 -16.10 18.70
N VAL A 220 -9.59 -15.58 17.91
CA VAL A 220 -8.31 -15.01 18.40
C VAL A 220 -8.31 -13.48 18.51
N ALA A 221 -9.20 -12.76 17.82
CA ALA A 221 -9.21 -11.30 17.81
C ALA A 221 -10.43 -10.63 18.49
N GLU A 222 -11.38 -11.39 19.05
CA GLU A 222 -12.56 -10.81 19.71
C GLU A 222 -12.34 -10.32 21.17
N ASP A 223 -11.12 -10.41 21.74
CA ASP A 223 -10.91 -10.07 23.17
C ASP A 223 -10.37 -8.64 23.43
N ASP A 224 -10.01 -7.84 22.41
CA ASP A 224 -9.73 -6.40 22.58
C ASP A 224 -9.70 -5.65 21.22
N GLU A 225 -10.42 -4.53 21.08
CA GLU A 225 -10.46 -3.68 19.86
C GLU A 225 -9.09 -3.05 19.49
N ASP A 226 -8.08 -3.21 20.34
CA ASP A 226 -6.71 -2.71 20.19
C ASP A 226 -5.68 -3.80 19.85
N HIS A 227 -6.08 -5.07 19.68
CA HIS A 227 -5.14 -6.18 19.53
C HIS A 227 -5.02 -6.64 18.08
N VAL A 228 -3.82 -6.50 17.54
CA VAL A 228 -3.44 -7.11 16.26
C VAL A 228 -3.57 -8.64 16.41
N PRO A 229 -4.32 -9.33 15.53
CA PRO A 229 -4.50 -10.78 15.63
C PRO A 229 -3.15 -11.49 15.61
N LEU A 230 -2.90 -12.31 16.62
CA LEU A 230 -1.67 -13.09 16.75
C LEU A 230 -1.87 -14.49 16.19
N VAL A 231 -0.88 -15.00 15.47
CA VAL A 231 -0.90 -16.38 14.95
C VAL A 231 -0.76 -17.38 16.10
N PRO A 232 -1.70 -18.33 16.31
CA PRO A 232 -1.55 -19.36 17.34
C PRO A 232 -0.53 -20.43 16.95
N GLU A 233 -0.01 -21.13 17.95
CA GLU A 233 0.86 -22.30 17.75
C GLU A 233 0.08 -23.46 17.11
N GLY A 234 0.69 -24.15 16.13
CA GLY A 234 0.08 -25.28 15.44
C GLY A 234 -1.07 -24.90 14.50
N LEU A 235 -1.14 -23.64 14.07
CA LEU A 235 -2.09 -23.19 13.06
C LEU A 235 -1.81 -23.92 11.74
N GLU A 236 -2.84 -24.51 11.16
CA GLU A 236 -2.81 -25.09 9.82
C GLU A 236 -4.19 -24.91 9.20
N LEU A 237 -4.29 -24.12 8.13
CA LEU A 237 -5.57 -23.80 7.49
C LEU A 237 -5.41 -23.42 6.00
N GLU A 238 -6.50 -23.52 5.25
CA GLU A 238 -6.60 -23.14 3.85
C GLU A 238 -7.62 -22.01 3.71
N PRO A 239 -7.24 -20.74 3.98
CA PRO A 239 -8.20 -19.66 4.11
C PRO A 239 -8.59 -19.10 2.74
N THR A 240 -9.72 -18.41 2.72
CA THR A 240 -10.10 -17.50 1.64
C THR A 240 -10.04 -16.06 2.13
N VAL A 241 -9.97 -15.12 1.19
CA VAL A 241 -10.03 -13.68 1.45
C VAL A 241 -11.02 -13.05 0.49
N GLU A 242 -11.85 -12.14 1.00
CA GLU A 242 -12.77 -11.40 0.16
C GLU A 242 -12.09 -10.12 -0.36
N ILE A 243 -12.08 -9.95 -1.68
CA ILE A 243 -11.62 -8.76 -2.37
C ILE A 243 -12.75 -8.28 -3.28
N ALA A 244 -13.21 -7.05 -3.07
CA ALA A 244 -14.32 -6.44 -3.80
C ALA A 244 -15.62 -7.29 -3.79
N GLY A 245 -15.89 -8.04 -2.73
CA GLY A 245 -17.05 -8.93 -2.63
C GLY A 245 -16.85 -10.32 -3.25
N TYR A 246 -15.63 -10.67 -3.65
CA TYR A 246 -15.29 -11.95 -4.27
C TYR A 246 -14.25 -12.71 -3.46
N GLU A 247 -14.45 -14.01 -3.28
CA GLU A 247 -13.53 -14.88 -2.54
C GLU A 247 -12.35 -15.30 -3.41
N PHE A 248 -11.14 -15.08 -2.91
CA PHE A 248 -9.89 -15.56 -3.48
C PHE A 248 -9.23 -16.54 -2.52
N GLN A 249 -8.65 -17.61 -3.05
CA GLN A 249 -7.94 -18.61 -2.27
C GLN A 249 -6.58 -18.06 -1.84
N LEU A 250 -6.27 -18.12 -0.54
CA LEU A 250 -4.92 -17.94 -0.02
C LEU A 250 -4.15 -19.27 -0.09
N PRO A 251 -2.80 -19.24 -0.15
CA PRO A 251 -2.01 -20.43 0.03
C PRO A 251 -2.26 -21.02 1.43
N PRO A 252 -2.03 -22.32 1.65
CA PRO A 252 -2.11 -22.91 2.98
C PRO A 252 -1.27 -22.11 3.97
N VAL A 253 -1.86 -21.77 5.12
CA VAL A 253 -1.18 -21.03 6.20
C VAL A 253 -0.78 -22.02 7.26
N ARG A 254 0.49 -21.98 7.64
CA ARG A 254 1.04 -22.81 8.72
C ARG A 254 1.87 -21.97 9.67
N SER A 255 1.64 -22.13 10.97
CA SER A 255 2.49 -21.46 11.95
C SER A 255 3.78 -22.24 12.23
N VAL A 256 4.86 -21.49 12.44
CA VAL A 256 6.20 -22.01 12.77
C VAL A 256 6.78 -21.26 13.96
N ALA A 257 7.56 -21.95 14.79
CA ALA A 257 8.25 -21.31 15.90
C ALA A 257 9.42 -20.45 15.39
N VAL A 258 9.80 -19.40 16.13
CA VAL A 258 10.92 -18.52 15.73
C VAL A 258 12.25 -19.30 15.66
N GLU A 259 12.38 -20.36 16.45
CA GLU A 259 13.55 -21.24 16.47
C GLU A 259 13.68 -22.11 15.21
N GLU A 260 12.63 -22.23 14.39
CA GLU A 260 12.69 -22.91 13.10
C GLU A 260 13.33 -22.04 12.01
N ILE A 261 13.47 -20.74 12.26
CA ILE A 261 14.19 -19.82 11.36
C ILE A 261 15.68 -20.09 11.51
N THR A 262 16.32 -20.49 10.41
CA THR A 262 17.73 -20.87 10.39
C THR A 262 18.59 -19.95 9.51
N GLN A 263 17.96 -19.16 8.65
CA GLN A 263 18.64 -18.22 7.76
C GLN A 263 17.93 -16.87 7.75
N LEU A 264 18.74 -15.82 7.66
CA LEU A 264 18.29 -14.44 7.47
C LEU A 264 19.13 -13.82 6.35
N GLU A 265 18.48 -13.15 5.42
CA GLU A 265 19.11 -12.36 4.37
C GLU A 265 18.54 -10.94 4.38
N LEU A 266 19.38 -9.95 4.08
CA LEU A 266 18.97 -8.56 3.96
C LEU A 266 19.08 -8.10 2.51
N VAL A 267 17.97 -7.61 1.97
CA VAL A 267 17.88 -7.07 0.61
C VAL A 267 17.72 -5.56 0.70
N ALA A 268 18.68 -4.82 0.17
CA ALA A 268 18.61 -3.36 0.09
C ALA A 268 17.90 -2.92 -1.19
N ALA A 269 17.07 -1.90 -1.08
CA ALA A 269 16.40 -1.25 -2.20
C ALA A 269 16.68 0.25 -2.17
N TYR A 270 16.99 0.79 -3.33
CA TYR A 270 17.42 2.17 -3.54
C TYR A 270 16.38 2.87 -4.39
N ARG A 271 16.09 4.14 -4.10
CA ARG A 271 15.18 4.93 -4.93
C ARG A 271 15.66 4.95 -6.38
N ARG A 272 14.77 4.78 -7.34
CA ARG A 272 15.09 5.05 -8.74
C ARG A 272 15.17 6.55 -8.94
N GLU A 273 16.33 7.03 -9.35
CA GLU A 273 16.62 8.46 -9.53
C GLU A 273 17.41 8.63 -10.82
N ASP A 274 16.89 9.42 -11.76
CA ASP A 274 17.57 9.76 -13.01
C ASP A 274 18.57 10.92 -12.81
N ASP A 275 19.56 10.73 -11.93
CA ASP A 275 20.63 11.69 -11.67
C ASP A 275 21.97 11.20 -12.27
N ARG A 276 22.56 12.00 -13.17
CA ARG A 276 23.81 11.66 -13.86
C ARG A 276 25.04 11.64 -12.93
N GLU A 277 24.93 12.20 -11.73
CA GLU A 277 25.97 12.20 -10.71
C GLU A 277 25.89 10.96 -9.81
N ARG A 278 24.88 10.10 -10.00
CA ARG A 278 24.65 8.85 -9.27
C ARG A 278 24.78 7.63 -10.19
N GLU A 279 25.40 6.57 -9.68
CA GLU A 279 25.36 5.25 -10.33
C GLU A 279 24.09 4.48 -9.94
N TRP A 280 23.56 4.75 -8.75
CA TRP A 280 22.28 4.29 -8.21
C TRP A 280 21.75 5.34 -7.22
N GLY A 281 20.44 5.34 -6.95
CA GLY A 281 19.82 6.35 -6.10
C GLY A 281 20.14 6.19 -4.61
N THR A 282 19.42 6.95 -3.76
CA THR A 282 19.58 6.86 -2.30
C THR A 282 18.95 5.59 -1.73
N PRO A 283 19.52 4.97 -0.68
CA PRO A 283 18.88 3.81 -0.02
C PRO A 283 17.51 4.23 0.51
N GLN A 284 16.50 3.38 0.31
CA GLN A 284 15.12 3.67 0.70
C GLN A 284 14.55 2.58 1.59
N HIS A 285 14.84 1.31 1.30
CA HIS A 285 14.42 0.19 2.15
C HIS A 285 15.52 -0.85 2.36
N VAL A 286 15.38 -1.59 3.45
CA VAL A 286 16.01 -2.90 3.66
C VAL A 286 14.93 -3.89 4.04
N VAL A 287 14.87 -5.05 3.38
CA VAL A 287 13.92 -6.13 3.68
C VAL A 287 14.67 -7.32 4.27
N ALA A 288 14.16 -7.85 5.37
CA ALA A 288 14.63 -9.06 6.02
C ALA A 288 13.88 -10.28 5.49
N ILE A 289 14.60 -11.20 4.84
CA ILE A 289 14.06 -12.46 4.34
C ILE A 289 14.51 -13.58 5.27
N ALA A 290 13.59 -14.01 6.15
CA ALA A 290 13.78 -15.14 7.04
C ALA A 290 13.41 -16.46 6.33
N ARG A 291 14.19 -17.51 6.58
CA ARG A 291 13.92 -18.85 6.02
C ARG A 291 14.10 -19.95 7.06
N ASP A 292 13.30 -21.01 6.92
CA ASP A 292 13.44 -22.24 7.68
C ASP A 292 14.61 -23.11 7.18
N ALA A 293 14.81 -24.27 7.80
CA ALA A 293 15.88 -25.21 7.43
C ALA A 293 15.73 -25.82 6.02
N GLU A 294 14.52 -25.79 5.45
CA GLU A 294 14.27 -26.22 4.07
C GLU A 294 14.44 -25.09 3.05
N GLY A 295 14.79 -23.88 3.50
CA GLY A 295 14.93 -22.70 2.66
C GLY A 295 13.60 -22.07 2.27
N ARG A 296 12.50 -22.40 2.95
CA ARG A 296 11.19 -21.79 2.70
C ARG A 296 11.10 -20.47 3.45
N ARG A 297 10.50 -19.47 2.82
CA ARG A 297 10.32 -18.14 3.41
C ARG A 297 9.35 -18.18 4.58
N VAL A 298 9.73 -17.55 5.69
CA VAL A 298 8.91 -17.39 6.89
C VAL A 298 8.51 -15.92 7.02
N LEU A 299 7.23 -15.67 7.25
CA LEU A 299 6.63 -14.35 7.35
C LEU A 299 6.32 -13.95 8.80
N GLY A 300 6.26 -12.64 9.03
CA GLY A 300 5.96 -12.06 10.32
C GLY A 300 6.95 -12.31 11.47
N PRO A 301 8.25 -12.69 11.27
CA PRO A 301 9.16 -12.73 12.41
C PRO A 301 9.34 -11.32 13.01
N GLU A 302 9.55 -11.25 14.32
CA GLU A 302 10.01 -10.00 14.93
C GLU A 302 11.47 -9.76 14.55
N VAL A 303 11.72 -8.68 13.82
CA VAL A 303 13.05 -8.28 13.37
C VAL A 303 13.58 -7.15 14.26
N GLU A 304 14.68 -7.40 14.96
CA GLU A 304 15.42 -6.36 15.66
C GLU A 304 16.38 -5.67 14.69
N TRP A 305 16.15 -4.40 14.39
CA TRP A 305 16.98 -3.61 13.49
C TRP A 305 17.99 -2.75 14.24
N THR A 306 19.25 -2.76 13.82
CA THR A 306 20.33 -1.96 14.43
C THR A 306 21.20 -1.28 13.37
N LEU A 307 21.35 0.04 13.46
CA LEU A 307 22.37 0.77 12.71
C LEU A 307 23.73 0.60 13.40
N THR A 308 24.64 -0.17 12.81
CA THR A 308 25.96 -0.45 13.40
C THR A 308 27.04 0.52 12.91
N ARG A 309 26.83 1.15 11.75
CA ARG A 309 27.69 2.20 11.17
C ARG A 309 26.88 3.16 10.31
N GLY A 310 27.29 4.42 10.24
CA GLY A 310 26.70 5.44 9.37
C GLY A 310 25.70 6.34 10.11
N HIS A 311 24.97 7.14 9.34
CA HIS A 311 24.00 8.11 9.87
C HIS A 311 22.71 8.08 9.06
N LEU A 312 21.81 7.16 9.39
CA LEU A 312 20.50 7.01 8.77
C LEU A 312 19.40 7.09 9.84
N SER A 313 18.25 7.61 9.45
CA SER A 313 17.01 7.43 10.20
C SER A 313 16.43 6.05 9.85
N LEU A 314 15.97 5.33 10.87
CA LEU A 314 15.42 3.99 10.76
C LEU A 314 13.93 4.02 11.15
N MET A 315 13.06 3.55 10.26
CA MET A 315 11.63 3.35 10.51
C MET A 315 11.26 1.89 10.22
N PRO A 316 11.30 1.00 11.22
CA PRO A 316 10.96 -0.40 11.04
C PRO A 316 9.44 -0.62 10.93
N THR A 317 9.05 -1.52 10.03
CA THR A 317 7.67 -1.95 9.81
C THR A 317 7.68 -3.45 9.45
N GLY A 318 7.53 -4.32 10.47
CA GLY A 318 7.61 -5.77 10.28
C GLY A 318 8.98 -6.20 9.73
N GLU A 319 8.97 -6.99 8.65
CA GLU A 319 10.20 -7.41 7.95
C GLU A 319 10.85 -6.34 7.08
N ARG A 320 10.24 -5.15 6.95
CA ARG A 320 10.77 -4.04 6.16
C ARG A 320 11.31 -2.94 7.08
N LEU A 321 12.40 -2.33 6.67
CA LEU A 321 12.97 -1.14 7.29
C LEU A 321 13.03 -0.02 6.26
N SER A 322 12.27 1.05 6.47
CA SER A 322 12.45 2.28 5.69
C SER A 322 13.64 3.06 6.25
N VAL A 323 14.47 3.56 5.35
CA VAL A 323 15.68 4.33 5.69
C VAL A 323 15.64 5.71 5.05
N GLY A 324 16.16 6.70 5.79
CA GLY A 324 16.26 8.07 5.27
C GLY A 324 17.55 8.76 5.70
N ASP A 325 18.21 9.45 4.77
CA ASP A 325 19.41 10.28 5.04
C ASP A 325 19.03 11.65 5.63
N VAL A 326 18.26 11.62 6.72
CA VAL A 326 17.81 12.83 7.43
C VAL A 326 18.87 13.32 8.43
N CYS A 327 19.83 12.45 8.80
CA CYS A 327 20.75 12.69 9.91
C CYS A 327 22.11 13.30 9.51
N SER A 328 22.49 13.33 8.23
CA SER A 328 23.77 13.90 7.79
C SER A 328 23.66 15.42 7.56
N ALA A 329 24.75 16.20 7.56
CA ALA A 329 24.70 17.57 7.01
C ALA A 329 24.63 17.53 5.47
N ARG A 330 23.87 18.42 4.81
CA ARG A 330 23.82 18.45 3.34
C ARG A 330 25.23 18.66 2.80
N PRO A 331 25.74 17.78 1.93
CA PRO A 331 27.10 17.91 1.46
C PRO A 331 27.18 19.12 0.52
N LYS A 332 28.28 19.90 0.57
CA LYS A 332 28.45 21.07 -0.32
C LYS A 332 28.80 20.68 -1.76
N ARG A 333 29.15 19.42 -1.97
CA ARG A 333 29.57 18.79 -3.23
C ARG A 333 29.23 17.30 -3.11
N PRO A 334 29.05 16.57 -4.23
CA PRO A 334 28.82 15.13 -4.18
C PRO A 334 29.80 14.41 -3.26
N ARG A 335 29.28 13.54 -2.41
CA ARG A 335 30.06 12.80 -1.40
C ARG A 335 29.56 11.36 -1.35
N SER A 336 30.48 10.41 -1.45
CA SER A 336 30.18 9.00 -1.18
C SER A 336 29.94 8.81 0.32
N ASP A 337 28.80 8.23 0.66
CA ASP A 337 28.36 7.89 2.00
C ASP A 337 28.07 6.38 2.07
N SER A 338 28.16 5.84 3.29
CA SER A 338 27.79 4.45 3.56
C SER A 338 27.23 4.25 4.96
N ALA A 339 26.46 3.18 5.12
CA ALA A 339 25.88 2.75 6.38
C ALA A 339 25.86 1.22 6.46
N THR A 340 25.88 0.68 7.68
CA THR A 340 25.76 -0.75 7.91
C THR A 340 24.58 -1.02 8.84
N ILE A 341 23.65 -1.83 8.37
CA ILE A 341 22.47 -2.24 9.10
C ILE A 341 22.60 -3.72 9.45
N GLU A 342 22.30 -4.04 10.70
CA GLU A 342 22.17 -5.41 11.19
C GLU A 342 20.69 -5.68 11.51
N ALA A 343 20.24 -6.89 11.19
CA ALA A 343 18.95 -7.41 11.58
C ALA A 343 19.13 -8.72 12.35
N ARG A 344 18.30 -8.92 13.38
CA ARG A 344 18.25 -10.17 14.15
C ARG A 344 16.83 -10.70 14.22
N VAL A 345 16.70 -12.02 14.05
CA VAL A 345 15.48 -12.79 14.29
C VAL A 345 15.85 -13.98 15.16
N GLY A 346 15.41 -13.97 16.43
CA GLY A 346 15.87 -14.95 17.42
C GLY A 346 17.40 -14.96 17.53
N GLU A 347 18.03 -16.09 17.23
CA GLU A 347 19.49 -16.25 17.26
C GLU A 347 20.17 -15.98 15.89
N VAL A 348 19.39 -15.77 14.83
CA VAL A 348 19.92 -15.57 13.47
C VAL A 348 20.15 -14.08 13.22
N VAL A 349 21.34 -13.73 12.72
CA VAL A 349 21.77 -12.36 12.47
C VAL A 349 22.26 -12.22 11.04
N ALA A 350 21.89 -11.13 10.38
CA ALA A 350 22.38 -10.74 9.07
C ALA A 350 22.72 -9.25 9.04
N SER A 351 23.62 -8.85 8.15
CA SER A 351 23.97 -7.44 7.96
C SER A 351 24.09 -7.10 6.48
N VAL A 352 23.80 -5.83 6.17
CA VAL A 352 23.93 -5.26 4.83
C VAL A 352 24.67 -3.93 4.89
N GLU A 353 25.56 -3.73 3.92
CA GLU A 353 26.21 -2.44 3.69
C GLU A 353 25.44 -1.68 2.61
N LEU A 354 25.06 -0.45 2.96
CA LEU A 354 24.43 0.50 2.06
C LEU A 354 25.47 1.51 1.62
N GLU A 355 25.52 1.81 0.34
CA GLU A 355 26.44 2.79 -0.24
C GLU A 355 25.67 3.70 -1.18
N TRP A 356 25.94 5.01 -1.17
CA TRP A 356 25.33 5.95 -2.12
C TRP A 356 26.17 7.21 -2.30
N THR A 357 25.83 7.99 -3.31
CA THR A 357 26.41 9.34 -3.49
C THR A 357 25.40 10.37 -3.00
N ALA A 358 25.66 11.01 -1.86
CA ALA A 358 24.87 12.12 -1.34
C ALA A 358 25.16 13.40 -2.15
N LEU A 359 24.10 14.09 -2.58
CA LEU A 359 24.17 15.28 -3.42
C LEU A 359 23.72 16.53 -2.64
N PRO A 360 24.18 17.74 -3.01
CA PRO A 360 23.79 18.98 -2.33
C PRO A 360 22.28 19.27 -2.37
N ASP A 361 21.64 18.89 -3.49
CA ASP A 361 20.25 19.23 -3.81
C ASP A 361 19.26 18.12 -3.41
N ASP A 362 19.72 17.09 -2.71
CA ASP A 362 18.85 16.04 -2.20
C ASP A 362 17.70 16.62 -1.38
N ARG A 363 16.47 16.29 -1.81
CA ARG A 363 15.28 16.56 -1.05
C ARG A 363 15.34 15.70 0.21
N ARG A 364 15.42 16.35 1.36
CA ARG A 364 15.21 15.70 2.65
C ARG A 364 13.74 15.77 2.95
N GLU A 365 13.12 14.63 3.22
CA GLU A 365 11.80 14.61 3.80
C GLU A 365 11.86 15.31 5.17
N TYR A 366 11.31 16.52 5.22
CA TYR A 366 11.07 17.25 6.45
C TYR A 366 9.99 16.51 7.22
N GLY A 367 10.36 15.77 8.26
CA GLY A 367 9.36 14.94 8.93
C GLY A 367 9.79 14.23 10.20
N ASN A 368 10.58 14.87 11.07
CA ASN A 368 10.46 14.66 12.53
C ASN A 368 11.33 15.69 13.27
N ALA A 369 10.69 16.73 13.82
CA ALA A 369 11.35 17.74 14.66
C ALA A 369 12.11 17.11 15.85
N ALA A 370 11.67 15.92 16.29
CA ALA A 370 12.36 15.13 17.32
C ALA A 370 13.78 14.72 16.93
N CYS A 371 14.05 14.45 15.65
CA CYS A 371 15.38 14.09 15.15
C CYS A 371 16.29 15.31 14.97
N GLU A 372 15.71 16.48 14.68
CA GLU A 372 16.46 17.74 14.58
C GLU A 372 16.97 18.20 15.96
N GLU A 373 16.23 17.93 17.04
CA GLU A 373 16.60 18.32 18.40
C GLU A 373 17.50 17.29 19.14
N ALA A 374 17.32 15.98 18.89
CA ALA A 374 18.01 14.92 19.65
C ALA A 374 19.36 14.45 19.06
N GLY A 375 19.71 14.88 17.84
CA GLY A 375 20.92 14.43 17.15
C GLY A 375 20.83 13.01 16.58
N CYS A 376 21.83 12.61 15.79
CA CYS A 376 21.83 11.50 14.82
C CYS A 376 21.72 10.05 15.37
N ASN A 377 20.96 9.83 16.45
CA ASN A 377 20.76 8.52 17.09
C ASN A 377 19.28 8.31 17.49
N CYS A 378 18.36 8.80 16.68
CA CYS A 378 16.94 8.64 16.92
C CYS A 378 16.47 7.28 16.38
N SER A 379 16.37 6.30 17.27
CA SER A 379 15.51 5.15 17.05
C SER A 379 14.08 5.57 17.38
N VAL A 380 13.23 5.76 16.38
CA VAL A 380 11.79 5.81 16.65
C VAL A 380 11.37 4.36 16.79
N SER A 381 11.20 3.89 18.03
CA SER A 381 10.55 2.62 18.26
C SER A 381 9.12 2.75 17.77
N SER A 382 8.80 2.17 16.62
CA SER A 382 7.41 1.90 16.26
C SER A 382 6.92 0.81 17.21
N GLY A 383 6.39 1.22 18.37
CA GLY A 383 5.44 0.37 19.05
C GLY A 383 4.26 0.14 18.10
N PRO A 384 3.55 -0.99 18.18
CA PRO A 384 2.41 -1.32 17.31
C PRO A 384 1.16 -0.44 17.55
N ARG A 385 1.33 0.83 17.96
CA ARG A 385 0.25 1.70 18.46
C ARG A 385 -0.02 2.94 17.60
N ASP A 386 0.86 3.33 16.69
CA ASP A 386 0.70 4.61 15.98
C ASP A 386 -0.03 4.51 14.63
N SER A 387 -0.30 3.29 14.13
CA SER A 387 -1.03 3.05 12.87
C SER A 387 -2.56 2.99 13.03
N VAL A 388 -3.08 2.94 14.27
CA VAL A 388 -4.53 2.81 14.52
C VAL A 388 -5.21 4.18 14.66
N LEU A 389 -4.49 5.24 15.04
CA LEU A 389 -5.09 6.55 15.31
C LEU A 389 -5.38 7.40 14.05
N ALA A 390 -4.84 7.05 12.88
CA ALA A 390 -5.13 7.77 11.63
C ALA A 390 -6.49 7.40 11.00
N VAL A 391 -7.10 6.27 11.38
CA VAL A 391 -8.42 5.83 10.89
C VAL A 391 -9.58 6.45 11.70
N PHE A 392 -9.32 6.93 12.93
CA PHE A 392 -10.37 7.46 13.82
C PHE A 392 -10.64 8.96 13.73
N GLY A 393 -9.98 9.68 12.80
CA GLY A 393 -10.28 11.10 12.53
C GLY A 393 -11.50 11.36 11.64
N LEU A 394 -11.90 10.40 10.80
CA LEU A 394 -12.90 10.64 9.74
C LEU A 394 -14.20 9.84 9.86
N LEU A 395 -14.26 8.81 10.71
CA LEU A 395 -15.49 8.02 10.92
C LEU A 395 -16.40 8.50 12.07
N GLY A 396 -16.02 9.59 12.75
CA GLY A 396 -16.76 10.16 13.89
C GLY A 396 -17.98 11.04 13.54
N ILE A 397 -18.17 11.44 12.28
CA ILE A 397 -19.22 12.40 11.90
C ILE A 397 -20.38 11.75 11.13
N GLY A 398 -20.19 10.60 10.49
CA GLY A 398 -21.25 9.88 9.75
C GLY A 398 -22.33 9.22 10.62
N GLY A 399 -22.01 8.89 11.88
CA GLY A 399 -22.90 8.15 12.77
C GLY A 399 -24.02 8.95 13.44
N TRP A 400 -23.97 10.29 13.41
CA TRP A 400 -24.89 11.13 14.19
C TRP A 400 -26.12 11.63 13.40
N LEU A 401 -26.13 11.54 12.07
CA LEU A 401 -27.25 12.04 11.25
C LEU A 401 -28.31 10.99 10.86
N ARG A 402 -28.09 9.69 11.12
CA ARG A 402 -29.07 8.63 10.79
C ARG A 402 -30.11 8.31 11.89
N ARG A 403 -30.12 9.03 13.02
CA ARG A 403 -31.05 8.78 14.15
C ARG A 403 -32.21 9.77 14.33
N GLY A 404 -32.43 10.69 13.39
CA GLY A 404 -33.51 11.69 13.48
C GLY A 404 -34.83 11.36 12.77
N TYR A 405 -34.81 10.55 11.71
CA TYR A 405 -35.93 10.49 10.74
C TYR A 405 -36.83 9.24 10.85
N ARG A 406 -37.19 8.82 12.06
CA ARG A 406 -38.33 7.90 12.25
C ARG A 406 -39.02 8.15 13.59
N ARG A 407 -40.01 9.05 13.63
CA ARG A 407 -41.20 8.93 14.50
C ARG A 407 -42.33 9.89 14.11
N ARG A 408 -43.41 9.27 13.59
CA ARG A 408 -44.85 9.54 13.80
C ARG A 408 -45.54 10.69 13.03
N HIS A 409 -46.17 10.30 11.92
CA HIS A 409 -47.59 10.62 11.72
C HIS A 409 -48.45 9.52 12.36
N ILE A 410 -49.43 9.91 13.18
CA ILE A 410 -50.79 9.34 13.33
C ILE A 410 -51.58 10.28 14.28
N LEU A 411 -52.61 10.92 13.68
CA LEU A 411 -53.93 11.34 14.20
C LEU A 411 -54.08 11.85 15.65
N ILE A 412 -54.54 13.09 15.81
CA ILE A 412 -55.98 13.48 15.89
C ILE A 412 -56.16 14.76 15.07
#